data_AF-A0A4U6JUN3-F1
#
_entry.id   AF-A0A4U6JUN3-F1
#
_cell.length_a   1.000
_cell.length_b   1.000
_cell.length_c   1.000
_cell.angle_alpha   90.00
_cell.angle_beta   90.00
_cell.angle_gamma   90.00
#
_symmetry.space_group_name_H-M   'P 1'
#
loop_
_entity.id
_entity.type
_entity.pdbx_description
1 polymer ?
#
loop_
_entity_poly.entity_id
_entity_poly.type
_entity_poly.pdbx_seq_one_letter_code
_entity_poly.pdbx_strand_id
1 'polypeptide(L)' 'MKIIDIKAMKYLEDGSVSCEVLFEDGADYIPYRAVDNDTAATGRAVWISLMSGEFGEISPFTVTLDMLATAREVK' A
#
# COMPACT_ATOMS: atom_id res chain seq x y z
N MET A 1 -17.06 -2.73 -6.12
CA MET A 1 -16.52 -1.50 -5.51
C MET A 1 -15.50 -0.91 -6.46
N LYS A 2 -15.70 0.32 -6.92
CA LYS A 2 -14.70 1.10 -7.64
C LYS A 2 -14.00 2.04 -6.67
N ILE A 3 -12.70 2.17 -6.86
CA ILE A 3 -11.87 3.15 -6.16
C ILE A 3 -11.94 4.44 -6.96
N ILE A 4 -12.19 5.56 -6.29
CA ILE A 4 -12.25 6.88 -6.91
C ILE A 4 -10.91 7.60 -6.74
N ASP A 5 -10.34 7.48 -5.55
CA ASP A 5 -9.12 8.18 -5.17
C ASP A 5 -8.39 7.41 -4.06
N ILE A 6 -7.08 7.55 -4.02
CA ILE A 6 -6.23 7.00 -2.95
C ILE A 6 -5.23 8.05 -2.51
N LYS A 7 -5.10 8.28 -1.20
CA LYS A 7 -4.20 9.27 -0.60
C LYS A 7 -3.40 8.71 0.55
N ALA A 8 -2.47 9.53 1.05
CA ALA A 8 -1.60 9.20 2.18
C ALA A 8 -0.87 7.85 2.02
N MET A 9 -0.49 7.52 0.78
CA MET A 9 0.11 6.24 0.40
C MET A 9 1.52 6.13 0.96
N LYS A 10 1.72 5.20 1.89
CA LYS A 10 2.99 5.00 2.57
C LYS A 10 3.25 3.51 2.78
N TYR A 11 4.38 3.03 2.28
CA TYR A 11 4.84 1.69 2.62
C TYR A 11 5.17 1.59 4.11
N LEU A 12 4.93 0.43 4.69
CA LEU A 12 5.21 0.04 6.07
C LEU A 12 6.42 -0.90 6.10
N GLU A 13 6.99 -1.09 7.29
CA GLU A 13 8.13 -2.00 7.55
C GLU A 13 7.87 -3.44 7.13
N ASP A 14 6.62 -3.86 7.23
CA ASP A 14 6.12 -5.19 6.89
C ASP A 14 5.94 -5.40 5.36
N GLY A 15 6.21 -4.38 4.55
CA GLY A 15 6.00 -4.40 3.09
C GLY A 15 4.56 -4.13 2.65
N SER A 16 3.65 -3.96 3.61
CA SER A 16 2.28 -3.47 3.36
C SER A 16 2.26 -1.97 3.09
N VAL A 17 1.22 -1.48 2.43
CA VAL A 17 1.01 -0.05 2.17
C VAL A 17 -0.17 0.43 2.99
N SER A 18 0.07 1.40 3.87
CA SER A 18 -0.99 2.17 4.52
C SER A 18 -1.41 3.29 3.58
N CYS A 19 -2.71 3.41 3.33
CA CYS A 19 -3.27 4.45 2.48
C CYS A 19 -4.70 4.78 2.92
N GLU A 20 -5.24 5.86 2.39
CA GLU A 20 -6.63 6.26 2.61
C GLU A 20 -7.37 6.14 1.28
N VAL A 21 -8.39 5.29 1.23
CA VAL A 21 -9.11 4.96 0.00
C VAL A 21 -10.48 5.61 0.02
N LEU A 22 -10.80 6.34 -1.05
CA LEU A 22 -12.14 6.85 -1.30
C LEU A 22 -12.84 5.93 -2.31
N PHE A 23 -13.93 5.32 -1.88
CA PHE A 23 -14.75 4.45 -2.72
C PHE A 23 -15.91 5.23 -3.36
N GLU A 24 -16.42 4.76 -4.50
CA GLU A 24 -17.56 5.43 -5.18
C GLU A 24 -18.80 5.53 -4.30
N ASP A 25 -18.97 4.52 -3.46
CA ASP A 25 -20.07 4.40 -2.50
C ASP A 25 -19.79 5.15 -1.19
N GLY A 26 -18.54 5.58 -0.97
CA GLY A 26 -18.09 6.27 0.24
C GLY A 26 -17.94 7.77 0.02
N ALA A 27 -18.48 8.57 0.95
CA ALA A 27 -18.27 10.02 0.94
C ALA A 27 -16.93 10.44 1.58
N ASP A 28 -16.35 9.56 2.40
CA ASP A 28 -15.16 9.83 3.21
C ASP A 28 -14.01 8.88 2.86
N TYR A 29 -12.80 9.38 3.10
CA TYR A 29 -11.57 8.59 2.96
C TYR A 29 -11.48 7.58 4.10
N ILE A 30 -11.41 6.30 3.75
CA ILE A 30 -11.33 5.23 4.73
C ILE A 30 -9.87 4.78 4.83
N PRO A 31 -9.27 4.78 6.03
CA PRO A 31 -7.93 4.25 6.22
C PRO A 31 -7.92 2.76 5.93
N TYR A 32 -7.06 2.37 4.99
CA TYR A 32 -6.97 1.02 4.47
C TYR A 32 -5.51 0.57 4.41
N ARG A 33 -5.27 -0.68 4.82
CA ARG A 33 -3.95 -1.32 4.73
C ARG A 33 -3.96 -2.30 3.57
N ALA A 34 -3.37 -1.90 2.45
CA ALA A 34 -3.21 -2.76 1.30
C ALA A 34 -2.00 -3.69 1.50
N VAL A 35 -2.19 -4.97 1.23
CA VAL A 35 -1.16 -6.01 1.25
C VAL A 35 -1.15 -6.75 -0.08
N ASP A 36 0.02 -7.11 -0.57
CA ASP A 36 0.17 -7.92 -1.78
C ASP A 36 -0.65 -9.22 -1.71
N ASN A 37 -0.56 -9.90 -0.57
CA ASN A 37 -1.24 -11.15 -0.32
C ASN A 37 -2.63 -10.97 0.34
N ASP A 38 -3.32 -9.87 0.05
CA ASP A 38 -4.67 -9.68 0.59
C ASP A 38 -5.59 -10.80 0.12
N THR A 39 -6.48 -11.24 1.01
CA THR A 39 -7.52 -12.23 0.71
C THR A 39 -8.81 -11.54 0.25
N ALA A 40 -9.00 -10.28 0.60
CA ALA A 40 -10.13 -9.48 0.15
C ALA A 40 -9.90 -9.02 -1.30
N ALA A 41 -10.93 -9.17 -2.12
CA ALA A 41 -10.91 -8.65 -3.50
C ALA A 41 -10.66 -7.14 -3.55
N THR A 42 -11.21 -6.40 -2.58
CA THR A 42 -10.98 -4.95 -2.43
C THR A 42 -9.52 -4.63 -2.16
N GLY A 43 -8.85 -5.38 -1.26
CA GLY A 43 -7.46 -5.12 -0.91
C GLY A 43 -6.50 -5.37 -2.07
N ARG A 44 -6.74 -6.44 -2.84
CA ARG A 44 -6.02 -6.70 -4.09
C ARG A 44 -6.22 -5.60 -5.12
N ALA A 45 -7.45 -5.11 -5.28
CA ALA A 45 -7.73 -4.01 -6.21
C ALA A 45 -6.99 -2.73 -5.80
N VAL A 46 -7.04 -2.37 -4.52
CA VAL A 46 -6.30 -1.22 -3.97
C VAL A 46 -4.80 -1.39 -4.19
N TRP A 47 -4.24 -2.56 -3.90
CA TRP A 47 -2.82 -2.86 -4.13
C TRP A 47 -2.40 -2.69 -5.59
N ILE A 48 -3.16 -3.24 -6.54
CA ILE A 48 -2.86 -3.12 -7.97
C ILE A 48 -2.94 -1.66 -8.42
N SER A 49 -3.96 -0.93 -7.98
CA SER A 49 -4.13 0.50 -8.29
C SER A 49 -2.98 1.35 -7.74
N LEU A 50 -2.53 1.05 -6.53
CA LEU A 50 -1.34 1.66 -5.91
C LEU A 50 -0.08 1.37 -6.74
N MET A 51 0.18 0.10 -7.09
CA MET A 51 1.36 -0.30 -7.86
C MET A 51 1.35 0.25 -9.29
N SER A 52 0.16 0.47 -9.86
CA SER A 52 0.02 1.12 -11.17
C SER A 52 0.37 2.60 -11.13
N GLY A 53 0.44 3.23 -9.96
CA GLY A 53 0.68 4.66 -9.80
C GLY A 53 -0.45 5.55 -10.35
N GLU A 54 -1.63 4.96 -10.62
CA GLU A 54 -2.76 5.65 -11.28
C GLU A 54 -3.30 6.81 -10.43
N PHE A 55 -3.20 6.67 -9.10
CA PHE A 55 -3.72 7.63 -8.12
C PHE A 55 -2.64 8.52 -7.48
N GLY A 56 -1.38 8.33 -7.87
CA GLY A 56 -0.23 9.08 -7.36
C GLY A 56 0.92 8.18 -6.94
N GLU A 57 1.99 8.82 -6.47
CA GLU A 57 3.23 8.13 -6.11
C GLU A 57 3.15 7.65 -4.65
N ILE A 58 3.42 6.36 -4.45
CA ILE A 58 3.52 5.80 -3.10
C ILE A 58 4.84 6.30 -2.51
N SER A 59 4.78 6.96 -1.35
CA SER A 59 6.00 7.32 -0.65
C SER A 59 6.74 6.03 -0.27
N PRO A 60 7.96 5.79 -0.81
CA PRO A 60 8.71 4.59 -0.52
C PRO A 60 8.90 4.50 0.99
N PHE A 61 8.81 3.28 1.53
CA PHE A 61 9.26 3.06 2.88
C PHE A 61 10.78 3.19 2.80
N THR A 62 11.31 4.23 3.42
CA THR A 62 12.75 4.33 3.63
C THR A 62 13.12 3.20 4.58
N VAL A 63 13.36 2.01 4.01
CA VAL A 63 14.10 0.94 4.66
C VAL A 63 15.46 1.56 4.93
N THR A 64 15.65 2.05 6.15
CA THR A 64 16.98 2.43 6.62
C THR A 64 17.87 1.21 6.37
N LEU A 65 19.03 1.42 5.74
CA LEU A 65 19.99 0.39 5.31
C LEU A 65 20.30 -0.69 6.38
N ASP A 66 20.00 -0.38 7.64
CA ASP A 66 20.03 -1.29 8.79
C ASP A 66 19.25 -2.61 8.58
N MET A 67 18.08 -2.60 7.92
CA MET A 67 17.31 -3.83 7.66
C MET A 67 17.86 -4.67 6.48
N LEU A 68 18.56 -4.05 5.53
CA LEU A 68 19.21 -4.76 4.43
C LEU A 68 20.47 -5.52 4.89
N ALA A 69 21.05 -5.17 6.03
CA ALA A 69 22.19 -5.87 6.60
C ALA A 69 21.83 -7.29 7.10
N THR A 70 20.58 -7.53 7.51
CA THR A 70 20.15 -8.83 8.07
C THR A 70 19.87 -9.90 7.00
N ALA A 71 19.71 -9.53 5.73
CA ALA A 71 19.43 -10.48 4.65
C ALA A 71 20.69 -11.08 3.99
N ARG A 72 21.90 -10.70 4.42
CA ARG A 72 23.16 -11.15 3.82
C ARG A 72 24.08 -11.97 4.73
N GLU A 73 23.52 -12.55 5.80
CA GLU A 73 24.20 -13.57 6.61
C GLU A 73 23.49 -14.92 6.51
N VAL A 74 23.42 -15.45 5.29
CA VAL A 74 23.40 -16.90 5.09
C VAL A 74 24.79 -17.25 4.56
N LYS A 75 25.55 -17.94 5.41
CA LYS A 75 26.94 -18.44 5.30
C LYS A 75 27.54 -18.60 3.90
#